data_AF-A0A522E1P7-F1
#
_entry.id   AF-A0A522E1P7-F1
#
_cell.length_a   1.000
_cell.length_b   1.000
_cell.length_c   1.000
_cell.angle_alpha   90.00
_cell.angle_beta   90.00
_cell.angle_gamma   90.00
#
_symmetry.space_group_name_H-M   'P 1'
#
loop_
_entity.id
_entity.type
_entity.pdbx_description
1 polymer ?
#
loop_
_entity_poly.entity_id
_entity_poly.type
_entity_poly.pdbx_seq_one_letter_code
_entity_poly.pdbx_strand_id
1 'polypeptide(L)'
;MKPDPKNRMGEEQANRIAYLLAGYLRQTLSDEEHDELDEWMTTSDENQQLFEELTDPATIQKGLAEMDTVNEAASLERIKSKIYFSNEKSIPRKRRWRQYNIAASIILL
;
A
#
# COMPACT_ATOMS: atom_id res chain seq x y z
N MET A 1 6.55 -25.73 -1.98
CA MET A 1 5.58 -25.53 -3.07
C MET A 1 5.71 -26.69 -4.04
N LYS A 2 4.62 -27.39 -4.38
CA LYS A 2 4.61 -28.23 -5.59
C LYS A 2 4.35 -27.29 -6.77
N PRO A 3 5.07 -27.40 -7.90
CA PRO A 3 4.77 -26.58 -9.07
C PRO A 3 3.33 -26.90 -9.51
N ASP A 4 2.50 -25.87 -9.62
CA ASP A 4 1.15 -25.99 -10.16
C ASP A 4 1.26 -26.47 -11.62
N PRO A 5 0.56 -27.53 -12.04
CA PRO A 5 0.61 -28.05 -13.41
C PRO A 5 0.16 -27.06 -14.49
N LYS A 6 -0.44 -25.91 -14.12
CA LYS A 6 -0.71 -24.80 -15.04
C LYS A 6 0.46 -23.83 -15.23
N ASN A 7 1.49 -23.89 -14.39
CA ASN A 7 2.62 -22.96 -14.47
C ASN A 7 3.64 -23.47 -15.51
N ARG A 8 3.37 -23.17 -16.78
CA ARG A 8 4.33 -23.39 -17.88
C ARG A 8 5.55 -22.46 -17.77
N MET A 9 5.43 -21.38 -16.98
CA MET A 9 6.47 -20.41 -16.68
C MET A 9 6.99 -20.63 -15.25
N GLY A 10 8.31 -20.57 -15.05
CA GLY A 10 8.90 -20.67 -13.71
C GLY A 10 8.52 -19.46 -12.83
N GLU A 11 8.45 -19.63 -11.50
CA GLU A 11 8.04 -18.55 -10.59
C GLU A 11 8.91 -17.29 -10.73
N GLU A 12 10.22 -17.44 -10.90
CA GLU A 12 11.14 -16.31 -11.10
C GLU A 12 10.87 -15.56 -12.41
N GLN A 13 10.63 -16.30 -13.49
CA GLN A 13 10.31 -15.73 -14.79
C GLN A 13 8.95 -15.03 -14.76
N ALA A 14 7.94 -15.63 -14.12
CA ALA A 14 6.62 -15.01 -13.93
C ALA A 14 6.73 -13.68 -13.17
N ASN A 15 7.56 -13.61 -12.13
CA ASN A 15 7.82 -12.39 -11.39
C ASN A 15 8.52 -11.32 -12.24
N ARG A 16 9.49 -11.72 -13.09
CA ARG A 16 10.18 -10.81 -14.01
C ARG A 16 9.21 -10.23 -15.04
N ILE A 17 8.38 -11.06 -15.67
CA ILE A 17 7.38 -10.61 -16.64
C ILE A 17 6.33 -9.71 -15.97
N ALA A 18 5.89 -10.03 -14.76
CA ALA A 18 4.98 -9.16 -14.00
C ALA A 18 5.60 -7.78 -13.72
N TYR A 19 6.90 -7.72 -13.40
CA TYR A 19 7.63 -6.47 -13.25
C TYR A 19 7.65 -5.65 -14.55
N LEU A 20 7.99 -6.30 -15.67
CA LEU A 20 8.05 -5.66 -16.99
C LEU A 20 6.67 -5.13 -17.42
N LEU A 21 5.62 -5.94 -17.29
CA LEU A 21 4.24 -5.53 -17.58
C LEU A 21 3.82 -4.31 -16.74
N ALA A 22 4.10 -4.35 -15.44
CA ALA A 22 3.76 -3.23 -14.57
C ALA A 22 4.55 -1.95 -14.92
N GLY A 23 5.81 -2.09 -15.32
CA GLY A 23 6.62 -0.97 -15.81
C GLY A 23 6.13 -0.43 -17.15
N TYR A 24 5.71 -1.30 -18.06
CA TYR A 24 5.12 -0.93 -19.36
C TYR A 24 3.85 -0.10 -19.16
N LEU A 25 2.94 -0.55 -18.29
CA LEU A 25 1.71 0.17 -17.96
C LEU A 25 1.97 1.54 -17.32
N ARG A 26 3.07 1.68 -16.57
CA ARG A 26 3.49 2.95 -15.96
C ARG A 26 4.32 3.83 -16.89
N GLN A 27 4.70 3.33 -18.07
CA GLN A 27 5.65 3.98 -18.99
C GLN A 27 7.00 4.30 -18.30
N THR A 28 7.51 3.36 -17.51
CA THR A 28 8.76 3.52 -16.74
C THR A 28 9.86 2.53 -17.10
N LEU A 29 9.67 1.69 -18.12
CA LEU A 29 10.71 0.74 -18.54
C LEU A 29 11.89 1.48 -19.18
N SER A 30 13.09 0.93 -19.01
CA SER A 30 14.22 1.31 -19.84
C SER A 30 14.12 0.71 -21.25
N ASP A 31 14.97 1.16 -22.17
CA ASP A 31 15.01 0.62 -23.53
C ASP A 31 15.35 -0.88 -23.51
N GLU A 32 16.26 -1.31 -22.65
CA GLU A 32 16.63 -2.73 -22.52
C GLU A 32 15.49 -3.58 -21.95
N GLU A 33 14.69 -3.02 -21.05
CA GLU A 33 13.53 -3.71 -20.48
C GLU A 33 12.36 -3.79 -21.47
N HIS A 34 12.24 -2.80 -22.35
CA HIS A 34 11.34 -2.87 -23.50
C HIS A 34 11.73 -3.99 -24.46
N ASP A 35 13.02 -4.09 -24.81
CA ASP A 35 13.52 -5.16 -25.66
C ASP A 35 13.29 -6.56 -25.04
N GLU A 36 13.50 -6.69 -23.73
CA GLU A 36 13.24 -7.95 -23.00
C GLU A 36 11.75 -8.34 -23.03
N LEU A 37 10.85 -7.36 -22.89
CA LEU A 37 9.41 -7.60 -22.95
C LEU A 37 8.96 -7.98 -24.37
N ASP A 38 9.52 -7.34 -25.40
CA ASP A 38 9.26 -7.65 -26.81
C ASP A 38 9.79 -9.04 -27.19
N GLU A 39 10.99 -9.42 -26.73
CA GLU A 39 11.54 -10.76 -26.92
C GLU A 39 10.63 -11.82 -26.29
N TRP A 40 10.17 -11.58 -25.06
CA TRP A 40 9.24 -12.48 -24.39
C TRP A 40 7.91 -12.61 -25.14
N MET A 41 7.35 -11.50 -25.63
CA MET A 41 6.10 -11.49 -26.39
C MET A 41 6.23 -12.27 -27.71
N THR A 42 7.35 -12.13 -28.41
CA THR A 42 7.61 -12.79 -29.71
C THR A 42 8.01 -14.26 -29.58
N THR A 43 8.29 -14.74 -28.37
CA THR A 43 8.69 -16.14 -28.11
C THR A 43 7.55 -17.13 -28.36
N SER A 44 6.30 -16.76 -28.10
CA SER A 44 5.14 -17.63 -28.35
C SER A 44 3.83 -16.86 -28.47
N ASP A 45 2.91 -17.40 -29.27
CA ASP A 45 1.54 -16.88 -29.39
C ASP A 45 0.81 -16.82 -28.04
N GLU A 46 1.13 -17.74 -27.12
CA GLU A 46 0.56 -17.75 -25.76
C GLU A 46 1.02 -16.55 -24.94
N ASN A 47 2.29 -16.14 -25.05
CA ASN A 47 2.81 -14.96 -24.37
C ASN A 47 2.19 -13.68 -24.91
N GLN A 48 2.02 -13.60 -26.24
CA GLN A 48 1.34 -12.47 -26.86
C GLN A 48 -0.11 -12.34 -26.39
N GLN A 49 -0.87 -13.44 -26.37
CA GLN A 49 -2.24 -13.43 -25.85
C GLN A 49 -2.30 -13.03 -24.38
N LEU A 50 -1.36 -13.52 -23.56
CA LEU A 50 -1.29 -13.17 -22.14
C LEU A 50 -0.98 -11.68 -21.95
N PHE A 51 -0.08 -11.12 -22.77
CA PHE A 51 0.18 -9.68 -22.77
C PHE A 51 -1.08 -8.88 -23.10
N GLU A 52 -1.78 -9.24 -24.16
CA GLU A 52 -3.03 -8.59 -24.58
C GLU A 52 -4.10 -8.65 -23.47
N GLU A 53 -4.28 -9.81 -22.84
CA GLU A 53 -5.25 -9.99 -21.75
C GLU A 53 -4.92 -9.13 -20.53
N LEU A 54 -3.64 -9.07 -20.14
CA LEU A 54 -3.19 -8.37 -18.93
C LEU A 54 -3.07 -6.85 -19.14
N THR A 55 -2.86 -6.40 -20.37
CA THR A 55 -2.76 -4.97 -20.72
C THR A 55 -4.09 -4.39 -21.22
N ASP A 56 -5.13 -5.22 -21.37
CA ASP A 56 -6.45 -4.75 -21.75
C ASP A 56 -7.02 -3.76 -20.71
N PRO A 57 -7.46 -2.55 -21.13
CA PRO A 57 -7.99 -1.54 -20.22
C PRO A 57 -9.17 -2.02 -19.36
N ALA A 58 -9.96 -3.00 -19.80
CA ALA A 58 -11.05 -3.54 -18.98
C ALA A 58 -10.51 -4.45 -17.87
N THR A 59 -9.51 -5.29 -18.16
CA THR A 59 -8.79 -6.10 -17.17
C THR A 59 -8.11 -5.23 -16.12
N ILE A 60 -7.42 -4.17 -16.54
CA ILE A 60 -6.75 -3.23 -15.63
C ILE A 60 -7.77 -2.54 -14.71
N GLN A 61 -8.86 -2.02 -15.26
CA GLN A 61 -9.90 -1.36 -14.46
C GLN A 61 -10.53 -2.30 -13.44
N LYS A 62 -10.76 -3.57 -13.81
CA LYS A 62 -11.28 -4.58 -12.89
C LYS A 62 -10.31 -4.87 -11.74
N GLY A 63 -9.02 -5.05 -12.05
CA GLY A 63 -7.98 -5.25 -11.03
C GLY A 63 -7.85 -4.06 -10.08
N LEU A 64 -7.90 -2.83 -10.61
CA LEU A 64 -7.89 -1.61 -9.81
C LEU A 64 -9.12 -1.50 -8.90
N ALA A 65 -10.31 -1.81 -9.42
CA ALA A 65 -11.54 -1.81 -8.63
C ALA A 65 -11.48 -2.82 -7.48
N GLU A 66 -10.94 -4.02 -7.71
CA GLU A 66 -10.74 -5.02 -6.66
C GLU A 66 -9.73 -4.52 -5.60
N MET A 67 -8.62 -3.90 -5.99
CA MET A 67 -7.65 -3.33 -5.03
C MET A 67 -8.21 -2.14 -4.24
N ASP A 68 -9.01 -1.28 -4.87
CA ASP A 68 -9.64 -0.13 -4.21
C ASP A 68 -10.60 -0.56 -3.10
N THR A 69 -11.36 -1.64 -3.30
CA THR A 69 -12.23 -2.18 -2.23
C THR A 69 -11.44 -2.68 -1.01
N VAL A 70 -10.24 -3.23 -1.22
CA VAL A 70 -9.33 -3.65 -0.13
C VAL A 70 -8.75 -2.43 0.59
N ASN A 71 -8.35 -1.40 -0.15
CA ASN A 71 -7.85 -0.15 0.41
C ASN A 71 -8.92 0.61 1.19
N GLU A 72 -10.18 0.59 0.74
CA GLU A 72 -11.31 1.19 1.45
C GLU A 72 -11.51 0.52 2.82
N ALA A 73 -11.50 -0.82 2.87
CA ALA A 73 -11.63 -1.57 4.12
C ALA A 73 -10.51 -1.23 5.12
N ALA A 74 -9.26 -1.23 4.65
CA ALA A 74 -8.10 -0.87 5.47
C ALA A 74 -8.14 0.60 5.93
N SER A 75 -8.61 1.51 5.08
CA SER A 75 -8.77 2.93 5.40
C SER A 75 -9.88 3.16 6.43
N LEU A 76 -11.00 2.44 6.31
CA LEU A 76 -12.09 2.45 7.28
C LEU A 76 -11.65 1.93 8.64
N GLU A 77 -10.82 0.88 8.69
CA GLU A 77 -10.27 0.36 9.96
C GLU A 77 -9.34 1.36 10.65
N ARG A 78 -8.48 2.04 9.89
CA ARG A 78 -7.64 3.15 10.39
C ARG A 78 -8.46 4.32 10.92
N ILE A 79 -9.55 4.68 10.26
CA ILE A 79 -10.47 5.73 10.72
C ILE A 79 -11.20 5.29 11.99
N LYS A 80 -11.76 4.07 12.01
CA LYS A 80 -12.47 3.51 13.17
C LYS A 80 -11.57 3.49 14.40
N SER A 81 -10.35 2.96 14.28
CA SER A 81 -9.38 2.93 15.38
C SER A 81 -9.09 4.35 15.91
N LYS A 82 -8.83 5.33 15.04
CA LYS A 82 -8.58 6.72 15.45
C LYS A 82 -9.79 7.37 16.16
N ILE A 83 -11.01 7.07 15.73
CA ILE A 83 -12.25 7.54 16.39
C ILE A 83 -12.41 6.87 17.77
N TYR A 84 -12.20 5.55 17.87
CA TYR A 84 -12.27 4.83 19.14
C TYR A 84 -11.21 5.30 20.15
N PHE A 85 -9.95 5.52 19.71
CA PHE A 85 -8.87 6.03 20.58
C PHE A 85 -9.09 7.49 21.01
N SER A 86 -9.77 8.31 20.20
CA SER A 86 -10.06 9.71 20.54
C SER A 86 -11.23 9.85 21.53
N ASN A 87 -12.04 8.79 21.72
CA ASN A 87 -13.17 8.80 22.64
C ASN A 87 -12.78 8.41 24.09
N GLU A 88 -11.57 7.88 24.31
CA GLU A 88 -11.07 7.52 25.64
C GLU A 88 -10.00 8.51 26.14
N LYS A 89 -10.45 9.56 26.86
CA LYS A 89 -9.74 10.45 27.83
C LYS A 89 -9.47 11.90 27.38
N SER A 90 -10.20 12.84 27.97
CA SER A 90 -9.83 13.34 29.31
C SER A 90 -10.89 14.32 29.87
N ILE A 91 -11.35 14.02 31.07
CA ILE A 91 -12.21 14.87 31.90
C ILE A 91 -11.45 16.18 32.19
N PRO A 92 -12.05 17.38 32.05
CA PRO A 92 -11.31 18.63 32.18
C PRO A 92 -10.78 18.83 33.61
N ARG A 93 -9.44 18.82 33.76
CA ARG A 93 -8.76 19.07 35.03
C ARG A 93 -9.00 20.53 35.44
N LYS A 94 -9.93 20.73 36.39
CA LYS A 94 -10.24 22.03 36.99
C LYS A 94 -8.97 22.77 37.45
N ARG A 95 -8.74 23.92 36.81
CA ARG A 95 -8.55 25.24 37.44
C ARG A 95 -7.44 25.36 38.50
N ARG A 96 -6.23 25.63 38.00
CA ARG A 96 -5.33 26.75 38.38
C ARG A 96 -5.68 27.49 39.68
N TRP A 97 -5.06 27.13 40.81
CA TRP A 97 -4.87 28.02 41.96
C TRP A 97 -3.38 28.04 42.31
N ARG A 98 -2.71 29.10 41.85
CA ARG A 98 -1.47 29.58 42.45
C ARG A 98 -1.80 30.09 43.84
N GLN A 99 -1.09 29.63 44.86
CA GLN A 99 -0.85 30.45 46.06
C GLN A 99 0.62 30.28 46.48
N TYR A 100 1.37 31.36 46.23
CA TYR A 100 2.62 31.67 46.90
C TYR A 100 2.28 32.39 48.22
N ASN A 101 2.98 32.07 49.31
CA ASN A 101 3.27 32.94 50.47
C ASN A 101 4.59 32.40 51.07
N ILE A 102 5.76 32.89 50.65
CA ILE A 102 6.59 34.00 51.18
C ILE A 102 7.22 33.70 52.55
N ALA A 103 8.51 34.06 52.62
CA ALA A 103 9.53 33.71 53.60
C ALA A 103 9.40 34.34 55.00
N ALA A 104 10.33 33.92 55.85
CA ALA A 104 10.58 34.22 57.27
C ALA A 104 10.37 35.67 57.75
N SER A 105 9.95 35.79 59.01
CA SER A 105 10.47 36.81 59.93
C SER A 105 10.30 36.38 61.40
N ILE A 106 11.42 36.46 62.12
CA ILE A 106 11.62 36.26 63.55
C ILE A 106 10.58 37.05 64.37
N ILE A 107 9.96 36.43 65.37
CA ILE A 107 9.34 37.17 66.47
C ILE A 107 10.16 36.89 67.73
N LEU A 108 10.83 37.96 68.16
CA LEU A 108 11.33 38.20 69.51
C LEU A 108 10.14 38.33 70.46
N LEU A 109 10.04 37.46 71.46
CA LEU A 109 9.60 37.77 72.83
C LEU A 109 9.85 36.58 73.76
#